data_AF-A0AAJ2J1L9-F1
#
_entry.id   AF-A0AAJ2J1L9-F1
#
_cell.length_a   1.000
_cell.length_b   1.000
_cell.length_c   1.000
_cell.angle_alpha   90.00
_cell.angle_beta   90.00
_cell.angle_gamma   90.00
#
_symmetry.space_group_name_H-M   'P 1'
#
loop_
_entity.id
_entity.type
_entity.pdbx_description
1 polymer ?
#
loop_
_entity_poly.entity_id
_entity_poly.type
_entity_poly.pdbx_seq_one_letter_code
_entity_poly.pdbx_strand_id
1 'polypeptide(L)' 'MSDSFKSTMNLLKFLHWLGVLMLVCGLGFYMLTQWSLEISGMLLISSLIGLGLVLMSPYPVVLFIQWAKRQDEQSK' A
#
# COMPACT_ATOMS: atom_id res chain seq x y z
N MET A 1 -21.28 5.75 -15.57
CA MET A 1 -20.58 4.52 -15.11
C MET A 1 -19.06 4.66 -15.13
N SER A 2 -18.49 5.49 -16.01
CA SER A 2 -17.06 5.87 -16.01
C SER A 2 -16.59 6.59 -14.72
N ASP A 3 -17.46 7.36 -14.08
CA ASP A 3 -17.10 8.18 -12.91
C ASP A 3 -16.79 7.34 -11.67
N SER A 4 -17.48 6.22 -11.51
CA SER A 4 -17.25 5.27 -10.41
C SER A 4 -15.86 4.62 -10.52
N PHE A 5 -15.48 4.19 -11.74
CA PHE A 5 -14.18 3.57 -11.98
C PHE A 5 -13.01 4.55 -11.76
N LYS A 6 -13.17 5.81 -12.19
CA LYS A 6 -12.18 6.87 -11.93
C LYS A 6 -12.03 7.14 -10.44
N SER A 7 -13.13 7.10 -9.68
CA SER A 7 -13.13 7.23 -8.22
C SER A 7 -12.41 6.05 -7.54
N THR A 8 -12.67 4.80 -7.95
CA THR A 8 -12.00 3.61 -7.40
C THR A 8 -10.50 3.63 -7.65
N MET A 9 -10.04 4.04 -8.84
CA MET A 9 -8.61 4.16 -9.15
C MET A 9 -7.92 5.25 -8.31
N ASN A 10 -8.60 6.36 -8.07
CA ASN A 10 -8.08 7.42 -7.19
C ASN A 10 -8.03 6.95 -5.73
N LEU A 11 -9.04 6.20 -5.27
CA LEU A 11 -9.05 5.59 -3.94
C LEU A 11 -7.88 4.62 -3.76
N LEU A 12 -7.65 3.71 -4.71
CA LEU A 12 -6.54 2.76 -4.68
C LEU A 12 -5.18 3.47 -4.63
N LYS A 13 -5.02 4.54 -5.42
CA LYS A 13 -3.80 5.35 -5.41
C LYS A 13 -3.61 6.06 -4.06
N PHE A 14 -4.68 6.62 -3.50
CA PHE A 14 -4.63 7.21 -2.16
C PHE A 14 -4.27 6.18 -1.09
N LEU A 15 -4.90 4.99 -1.13
CA LEU A 15 -4.64 3.90 -0.21
C LEU A 15 -3.20 3.41 -0.29
N HIS A 16 -2.62 3.37 -1.49
CA HIS A 16 -1.22 3.04 -1.70
C HIS A 16 -0.28 4.05 -1.05
N TRP A 17 -0.51 5.34 -1.27
CA TRP A 17 0.30 6.39 -0.63
C TRP A 17 0.13 6.43 0.89
N LEU A 18 -1.07 6.15 1.40
CA LEU A 18 -1.32 5.98 2.82
C LEU A 18 -0.54 4.78 3.39
N GLY A 19 -0.57 3.64 2.70
CA GLY A 19 0.18 2.43 3.07
C GLY A 19 1.70 2.66 3.07
N VAL A 20 2.22 3.36 2.06
CA VAL A 20 3.64 3.77 1.99
C VAL A 20 4.01 4.67 3.16
N LEU A 21 3.17 5.66 3.49
CA LEU A 21 3.41 6.53 4.64
C LEU A 21 3.43 5.74 5.96
N MET A 22 2.49 4.83 6.16
CA MET A 22 2.46 3.95 7.34
C MET A 22 3.72 3.07 7.44
N LEU A 23 4.19 2.56 6.29
CA LEU A 23 5.39 1.75 6.23
C LEU A 23 6.64 2.56 6.58
N VAL A 24 6.80 3.75 5.99
CA VAL A 24 7.93 4.66 6.29
C VAL A 24 7.93 5.05 7.77
N CYS A 25 6.77 5.38 8.34
CA CYS A 25 6.65 5.65 9.78
C CYS A 25 7.00 4.43 10.63
N GLY A 26 6.55 3.23 10.24
CA GLY A 26 6.83 1.99 10.97
C GLY A 26 8.32 1.65 10.97
N LEU A 27 8.98 1.79 9.82
CA LEU A 27 10.44 1.66 9.70
C LEU A 27 11.18 2.74 10.50
N GLY A 28 10.71 3.98 10.46
CA GLY A 28 11.28 5.07 11.26
C GLY A 28 11.22 4.77 12.76
N PHE A 29 10.08 4.31 13.26
CA PHE A 29 9.92 3.89 14.65
C PHE A 29 10.73 2.63 14.99
N TYR A 30 10.88 1.69 14.06
CA TYR A 30 11.73 0.52 14.25
C TYR A 30 13.20 0.89 14.49
N MET A 31 13.71 1.93 13.82
CA MET A 31 15.09 2.41 14.05
C MET A 31 15.26 3.10 15.42
N LEU A 32 14.17 3.53 16.06
CA LEU A 32 14.18 4.10 17.41
C LEU A 32 14.11 2.97 18.45
N THR A 33 15.28 2.43 18.79
CA THR A 33 15.46 1.19 19.57
C THR A 33 14.76 1.20 20.94
N GLN A 34 14.62 2.38 21.57
CA GLN A 34 13.92 2.51 22.86
C GLN A 34 12.43 2.16 22.76
N TRP A 35 11.77 2.52 21.66
CA TRP A 35 10.35 2.25 21.42
C TRP A 35 10.13 0.82 20.92
N SER A 36 11.10 0.25 20.22
CA SER A 36 11.02 -1.14 19.73
C SER A 36 11.15 -2.19 20.82
N LEU A 37 11.74 -1.87 21.98
CA LEU A 37 11.91 -2.82 23.09
C LEU A 37 10.68 -2.93 23.99
N GLU A 38 9.76 -1.97 23.94
CA GLU A 38 8.49 -2.06 24.67
C GLU A 38 7.48 -2.91 23.90
N ILE A 39 6.72 -3.75 24.61
CA ILE A 39 5.70 -4.63 24.02
C ILE A 39 4.68 -3.82 23.21
N SER A 40 4.20 -2.69 23.77
CA SER A 40 3.25 -1.80 23.09
C SER A 40 3.84 -1.17 21.83
N GLY A 41 5.11 -0.78 21.86
CA GLY A 41 5.80 -0.20 20.71
C GLY A 41 6.05 -1.25 19.62
N MET A 42 6.43 -2.47 19.98
CA MET A 42 6.59 -3.58 19.04
C MET A 42 5.26 -3.94 18.34
N LEU A 43 4.13 -3.95 19.06
CA LEU A 43 2.80 -4.15 18.48
C LEU A 43 2.41 -3.02 17.53
N LEU A 44 2.72 -1.76 17.89
CA LEU A 44 2.45 -0.61 17.04
C LEU A 44 3.26 -0.66 15.76
N ILE A 45 4.58 -0.90 15.85
CA ILE A 45 5.50 -0.98 14.70
C ILE A 45 5.08 -2.11 13.75
N SER A 46 4.82 -3.31 14.30
CA SER A 46 4.40 -4.46 13.49
C SER A 46 3.04 -4.23 12.83
N SER A 47 2.10 -3.58 13.51
CA SER A 47 0.81 -3.19 12.93
C SER A 47 0.98 -2.13 11.83
N LEU A 48 1.82 -1.12 12.03
CA LEU A 48 2.08 -0.08 11.04
C LEU A 48 2.69 -0.66 9.76
N ILE A 49 3.69 -1.53 9.91
CA ILE A 49 4.36 -2.17 8.77
C ILE A 49 3.40 -3.15 8.08
N GLY A 50 2.74 -4.03 8.85
CA GLY A 50 1.82 -5.03 8.31
C GLY A 50 0.64 -4.41 7.57
N LEU A 51 -0.06 -3.45 8.19
CA LEU A 51 -1.15 -2.73 7.55
C LEU A 51 -0.65 -1.87 6.38
N GLY A 52 0.51 -1.23 6.52
CA GLY A 52 1.12 -0.44 5.45
C GLY A 52 1.32 -1.26 4.18
N LEU A 53 1.88 -2.46 4.30
CA LEU A 53 2.05 -3.40 3.18
C LEU A 53 0.72 -3.86 2.58
N VAL A 54 -0.26 -4.21 3.43
CA VAL A 54 -1.59 -4.67 2.98
C VAL A 54 -2.29 -3.57 2.18
N LEU A 55 -2.28 -2.33 2.67
CA LEU A 55 -2.90 -1.17 2.02
C LEU A 55 -2.16 -0.77 0.73
N MET A 56 -0.84 -0.99 0.68
CA MET A 56 -0.01 -0.71 -0.49
C MET A 56 -0.23 -1.72 -1.63
N SER A 57 -0.48 -2.99 -1.33
CA SER A 57 -0.51 -4.09 -2.30
C SER A 57 -1.52 -4.00 -3.47
N PRO A 58 -2.75 -3.46 -3.33
CA PRO A 58 -3.78 -3.61 -4.38
C PRO A 58 -3.54 -2.73 -5.61
N TYR A 59 -2.97 -1.52 -5.42
CA TYR A 59 -2.73 -0.57 -6.51
C TYR A 59 -1.78 -1.09 -7.60
N PRO A 60 -0.56 -1.56 -7.29
CA PRO A 60 0.34 -2.10 -8.31
C PRO A 60 -0.20 -3.36 -8.98
N VAL A 61 -0.95 -4.21 -8.26
CA VAL A 61 -1.61 -5.40 -8.84
C VAL A 61 -2.62 -4.99 -9.91
N VAL A 62 -3.46 -3.99 -9.64
CA VAL A 62 -4.43 -3.49 -10.62
C VAL A 62 -3.72 -2.87 -11.84
N LEU A 63 -2.62 -2.13 -11.64
CA LEU A 63 -1.83 -1.60 -12.76
C LEU A 63 -1.24 -2.70 -13.63
N PHE A 64 -0.72 -3.78 -13.02
CA PHE A 64 -0.19 -4.93 -13.76
C PHE A 64 -1.28 -5.62 -14.59
N ILE A 65 -2.46 -5.84 -14.02
CA ILE A 65 -3.60 -6.44 -14.75
C ILE A 65 -4.02 -5.54 -15.92
N GLN A 66 -4.10 -4.22 -15.71
CA GLN A 66 -4.43 -3.27 -16.79
C GLN A 66 -3.39 -3.27 -17.90
N TRP A 67 -2.12 -3.36 -17.55
CA TRP A 67 -1.03 -3.49 -18.52
C TRP A 67 -1.18 -4.79 -19.33
N ALA A 68 -1.39 -5.93 -18.66
CA ALA A 68 -1.54 -7.23 -19.32
C ALA A 68 -2.70 -7.25 -20.32
N LYS A 69 -3.87 -6.72 -19.93
CA LYS A 69 -5.03 -6.61 -20.83
C LYS A 69 -4.75 -5.78 -22.08
N ARG A 70 -3.93 -4.72 -21.98
CA ARG A 70 -3.55 -3.91 -23.14
C ARG A 70 -2.60 -4.64 -24.08
N GLN A 71 -1.77 -5.56 -23.57
CA GLN A 71 -0.90 -6.39 -24.40
C GLN A 71 -1.73 -7.38 -25.23
N ASP A 72 -2.75 -8.00 -24.63
CA ASP A 72 -3.67 -8.91 -25.35
C ASP A 72 -4.43 -8.18 -26.48
N GLU A 73 -4.82 -6.92 -26.26
CA GLU A 73 -5.49 -6.09 -27.28
C GLU A 73 -4.54 -5.68 -28.43
N GLN A 74 -3.25 -5.48 -28.16
CA GLN A 74 -2.25 -5.12 -29.18
C GLN A 74 -1.72 -6.32 -29.98
N SER A 75 -1.80 -7.53 -29.42
CA SER A 75 -1.34 -8.75 -30.08
C SER A 75 -2.39 -9.37 -31.03
N LYS A 76 -3.57 -8.76 -31.13
CA LYS A 76 -4.71 -9.25 -31.92
C LYS A 76 -4.93 -8.38 -33.15
#